data_AF-A0A1L9B947-F1
#
_entry.id   AF-A0A1L9B947-F1
#
_cell.length_a   1.000
_cell.length_b   1.000
_cell.length_c   1.000
_cell.angle_alpha   90.00
_cell.angle_beta   90.00
_cell.angle_gamma   90.00
#
_symmetry.space_group_name_H-M   'P 1'
#
loop_
_entity.id
_entity.type
_entity.pdbx_description
1 polymer ?
#
loop_
_entity_poly.entity_id
_entity_poly.type
_entity_poly.pdbx_seq_one_letter_code
_entity_poly.pdbx_strand_id
1 'polypeptide(L)'
;MDADWITCPHCALKHRPRAQALCPRCGRTSTVARASMAVPTVAPAPVRRAPAIPAPAAAASEYVPSVEYLPEMEPASSAKLSRGAPSPAPAEPAEPRASTLPLGGGLLLLNAVLHLFEFLFLPSISMNESLRALQLAGTLVGVGVDTLLGIGLLRGKEQLRVLAFLRLVVGLFVFGGMSLYQAQYLFTLVVCAFSCGVLALVWGRPSAFLGGVALTAALLGVAVEIVGFVRLASTHSLEDRARIALRPDLEGNRLLRDNILVSPRFGYKLPIPSDGWYRHKAALSAPEPHVDMWLSHPDVNGNLMVAVREWNPAEAADLLQARDVALRDLRARHPDFQVTGTSEGAMPGNKSRLATVSGHGTRGGKPFQFELSVYKTGNQLLRVTAFAPVGVFESLELPRSTTKLRSN
;
A
#
# COMPACT_ATOMS: atom_id res chain seq x y z
N MET A 1 -1.31 44.28 2.10
CA MET A 1 -2.03 43.28 1.30
C MET A 1 -2.84 42.44 2.27
N ASP A 2 -4.14 42.73 2.39
CA ASP A 2 -5.03 41.97 3.26
C ASP A 2 -5.26 40.59 2.64
N ALA A 3 -4.87 39.54 3.34
CA ALA A 3 -5.07 38.18 2.87
C ALA A 3 -6.56 37.81 3.00
N ASP A 4 -7.21 37.50 1.89
CA ASP A 4 -8.57 36.96 1.85
C ASP A 4 -8.68 35.74 2.78
N TRP A 5 -9.54 35.82 3.80
CA TRP A 5 -9.88 34.70 4.67
C TRP A 5 -11.09 33.96 4.11
N ILE A 6 -11.08 32.63 4.13
CA ILE A 6 -12.22 31.79 3.74
C ILE A 6 -12.75 31.00 4.93
N THR A 7 -14.06 30.80 4.99
CA THR A 7 -14.72 29.99 6.03
C THR A 7 -15.13 28.65 5.42
N CYS A 8 -14.68 27.55 6.02
CA CYS A 8 -15.04 26.21 5.54
C CYS A 8 -16.55 25.95 5.73
N PRO A 9 -17.30 25.56 4.68
CA PRO A 9 -18.74 25.31 4.78
C PRO A 9 -19.07 24.07 5.62
N HIS A 10 -18.11 23.18 5.84
CA HIS A 10 -18.34 21.92 6.56
C HIS A 10 -18.05 21.99 8.06
N CYS A 11 -17.19 22.90 8.52
CA CYS A 11 -16.78 22.97 9.93
C CYS A 11 -16.65 24.39 10.48
N ALA A 12 -17.06 25.40 9.71
CA ALA A 12 -17.01 26.82 10.04
C ALA A 12 -15.61 27.37 10.42
N LEU A 13 -14.53 26.63 10.17
CA LEU A 13 -13.18 27.13 10.42
C LEU A 13 -12.82 28.23 9.42
N LYS A 14 -12.42 29.40 9.94
CA LYS A 14 -11.86 30.49 9.15
C LYS A 14 -10.35 30.24 8.94
N HIS A 15 -9.92 30.10 7.69
CA HIS A 15 -8.52 29.84 7.35
C HIS A 15 -8.10 30.57 6.07
N ARG A 16 -6.79 30.71 5.83
CA ARG A 16 -6.28 31.23 4.56
C ARG A 16 -6.45 30.18 3.44
N PRO A 17 -6.68 30.60 2.18
CA PRO A 17 -6.66 29.71 1.03
C PRO A 17 -5.32 28.97 0.94
N ARG A 18 -5.36 27.65 0.74
CA ARG A 18 -4.18 26.83 0.43
C ARG A 18 -4.28 26.40 -1.03
N ALA A 19 -3.14 26.13 -1.68
CA ALA A 19 -3.08 25.72 -3.09
C ALA A 19 -3.96 24.49 -3.42
N GLN A 20 -4.22 23.63 -2.44
CA GLN A 20 -5.01 22.40 -2.61
C GLN A 20 -6.52 22.59 -2.35
N ALA A 21 -6.97 23.78 -1.95
CA ALA A 21 -8.37 24.08 -1.59
C ALA A 21 -9.00 23.14 -0.52
N LEU A 22 -8.19 22.48 0.31
CA LEU A 22 -8.65 21.62 1.41
C LEU A 22 -8.65 22.37 2.74
N CYS A 23 -9.72 22.19 3.53
CA CYS A 23 -9.79 22.73 4.88
C CYS A 23 -8.80 22.00 5.81
N PRO A 24 -7.96 22.70 6.60
CA PRO A 24 -6.96 22.05 7.45
C PRO A 24 -7.55 21.27 8.62
N ARG A 25 -8.82 21.50 8.98
CA ARG A 25 -9.48 20.81 10.09
C ARG A 25 -10.21 19.55 9.66
N CYS A 26 -10.96 19.60 8.56
CA CYS A 26 -11.82 18.48 8.15
C CYS A 26 -11.37 17.78 6.86
N GLY A 27 -10.34 18.28 6.17
CA GLY A 27 -9.81 17.68 4.95
C GLY A 27 -10.77 17.73 3.75
N ARG A 28 -11.91 18.42 3.84
CA ARG A 28 -12.87 18.58 2.74
C ARG A 28 -12.55 19.81 1.90
N THR A 29 -12.88 19.76 0.62
CA THR A 29 -12.72 20.85 -0.34
C THR A 29 -13.56 22.06 0.05
N SER A 30 -12.93 23.21 0.26
CA SER A 30 -13.58 24.48 0.54
C SER A 30 -13.95 25.20 -0.76
N THR A 31 -14.76 24.57 -1.61
CA THR A 31 -15.23 25.19 -2.86
C THR A 31 -16.51 25.97 -2.59
N VAL A 32 -16.37 27.24 -2.22
CA VAL A 32 -17.31 28.24 -2.71
C VAL A 32 -16.84 28.54 -4.12
N ALA A 33 -17.63 28.18 -5.14
CA ALA A 33 -17.30 28.42 -6.53
C ALA A 33 -17.07 29.93 -6.73
N ARG A 34 -15.80 30.37 -6.77
CA ARG A 34 -15.49 31.70 -7.28
C ARG A 34 -15.86 31.63 -8.76
N ALA A 35 -16.89 32.38 -9.15
CA ALA A 35 -17.31 32.52 -10.54
C ALA A 35 -16.05 32.67 -11.40
N SER A 36 -15.80 31.70 -12.27
CA SER A 36 -14.63 31.68 -13.12
C SER A 36 -14.66 32.95 -13.97
N MET A 37 -13.76 33.89 -13.67
CA MET A 37 -13.47 34.96 -14.62
C MET A 37 -13.04 34.27 -15.92
N ALA A 38 -13.82 34.48 -16.97
CA ALA A 38 -13.56 33.96 -18.30
C ALA A 38 -12.16 34.41 -18.74
N VAL A 39 -11.20 33.50 -18.67
CA VAL A 39 -9.91 33.66 -19.35
C VAL A 39 -10.21 33.46 -20.84
N PRO A 40 -9.92 34.44 -21.72
CA PRO A 40 -10.13 34.27 -23.15
C PRO A 40 -9.33 33.06 -23.63
N THR A 41 -10.05 32.13 -24.25
CA THR A 41 -9.50 30.91 -24.83
C THR A 41 -8.65 31.30 -26.03
N VAL A 42 -7.34 31.39 -25.84
CA VAL A 42 -6.39 31.53 -26.95
C VAL A 42 -6.35 30.19 -27.69
N ALA A 43 -6.72 30.20 -28.97
CA ALA A 43 -6.68 29.03 -29.82
C ALA A 43 -5.24 28.46 -29.85
N PRO A 44 -5.05 27.14 -29.68
CA PRO A 44 -3.73 26.54 -29.74
C PRO A 44 -3.14 26.70 -31.13
N ALA A 45 -1.92 27.22 -31.21
CA ALA A 45 -1.16 27.31 -32.44
C ALA A 45 -0.93 25.90 -33.03
N PRO A 46 -0.93 25.75 -34.37
CA PRO A 46 -0.71 24.47 -35.02
C PRO A 46 0.68 23.93 -34.65
N VAL A 47 0.69 22.74 -34.04
CA VAL A 47 1.90 22.00 -33.70
C VAL A 47 2.60 21.59 -35.00
N ARG A 48 3.67 22.30 -35.37
CA ARG A 48 4.61 21.85 -36.40
C ARG A 48 5.24 20.53 -35.92
N ARG A 49 5.03 19.46 -36.69
CA ARG A 49 5.77 18.20 -36.53
C ARG A 49 7.27 18.50 -36.58
N ALA A 50 7.97 18.20 -35.49
CA ALA A 50 9.42 18.17 -35.47
C ALA A 50 9.92 17.05 -36.41
N PRO A 51 10.99 17.29 -37.20
CA PRO A 51 11.61 16.24 -38.00
C PRO A 51 12.17 15.14 -37.09
N ALA A 52 11.99 13.89 -37.52
CA ALA A 52 12.50 12.72 -36.82
C ALA A 52 14.04 12.80 -36.71
N ILE A 53 14.54 12.77 -35.48
CA ILE A 53 15.96 12.63 -35.19
C ILE A 53 16.34 11.18 -35.52
N PRO A 54 17.29 10.94 -36.45
CA PRO A 54 17.75 9.58 -36.72
C PRO A 54 18.46 9.00 -35.49
N ALA A 55 18.16 7.73 -35.21
CA ALA A 55 18.77 6.98 -34.12
C ALA A 55 20.30 6.93 -34.28
N PRO A 56 21.09 7.16 -33.21
CA PRO A 56 22.53 7.03 -33.28
C PRO A 56 22.90 5.55 -33.49
N ALA A 57 23.71 5.30 -34.51
CA ALA A 57 24.31 4.01 -34.77
C ALA A 57 25.18 3.59 -33.57
N ALA A 58 25.02 2.34 -33.15
CA ALA A 58 25.83 1.72 -32.10
C ALA A 58 27.30 1.67 -32.55
N ALA A 59 28.12 2.56 -32.01
CA ALA A 59 29.57 2.47 -32.10
C ALA A 59 30.04 1.38 -31.13
N ALA A 60 30.65 0.34 -31.69
CA ALA A 60 31.38 -0.67 -30.92
C ALA A 60 32.59 0.00 -30.28
N SER A 61 32.58 0.15 -28.95
CA SER A 61 33.75 0.58 -28.20
C SER A 61 34.71 -0.60 -28.05
N GLU A 62 35.84 -0.51 -28.73
CA GLU A 62 36.98 -1.39 -28.59
C GLU A 62 37.57 -1.26 -27.17
N TYR A 63 37.55 -2.36 -26.42
CA TYR A 63 38.08 -2.45 -25.06
C TYR A 63 39.60 -2.63 -25.11
N VAL A 64 40.35 -1.59 -24.73
CA VAL A 64 41.80 -1.66 -24.54
C VAL A 64 42.08 -1.83 -23.04
N PRO A 65 42.64 -2.96 -22.58
CA PRO A 65 43.04 -3.13 -21.19
C PRO A 65 44.33 -2.36 -20.93
N SER A 66 44.25 -1.30 -20.10
CA SER A 66 45.43 -0.63 -19.56
C SER A 66 46.02 -1.47 -18.42
N VAL A 67 47.12 -2.16 -18.71
CA VAL A 67 47.97 -2.83 -17.73
C VAL A 67 48.80 -1.76 -17.01
N GLU A 68 48.42 -1.44 -15.78
CA GLU A 68 49.17 -0.54 -14.92
C GLU A 68 50.37 -1.32 -14.33
N TYR A 69 51.57 -1.01 -14.84
CA TYR A 69 52.83 -1.54 -14.32
C TYR A 69 53.12 -0.92 -12.94
N LEU A 70 53.03 -1.73 -11.89
CA LEU A 70 53.60 -1.42 -10.57
C LEU A 70 55.11 -1.76 -10.62
N PRO A 71 56.02 -0.79 -10.39
CA PRO A 71 57.44 -1.09 -10.28
C PRO A 71 57.71 -1.94 -9.03
N GLU A 72 58.43 -3.04 -9.23
CA GLU A 72 59.03 -3.83 -8.15
C GLU A 72 59.95 -2.92 -7.31
N MET A 73 59.62 -2.74 -6.04
CA MET A 73 60.55 -2.15 -5.08
C MET A 73 61.47 -3.25 -4.54
N GLU A 74 62.76 -3.09 -4.82
CA GLU A 74 63.85 -3.86 -4.22
C GLU A 74 63.77 -3.85 -2.69
N PRO A 75 64.07 -4.98 -2.02
CA PRO A 75 64.22 -5.01 -0.58
C PRO A 75 65.52 -4.31 -0.18
N ALA A 76 65.41 -3.11 0.37
CA ALA A 76 66.51 -2.44 1.05
C ALA A 76 66.92 -3.25 2.29
N SER A 77 67.96 -4.07 2.12
CA SER A 77 68.78 -4.60 3.20
C SER A 77 69.34 -3.43 4.02
N SER A 78 68.86 -3.29 5.25
CA SER A 78 69.53 -2.48 6.28
C SER A 78 69.66 -3.31 7.55
N ALA A 79 70.63 -4.23 7.50
CA ALA A 79 71.32 -4.70 8.69
C ALA A 79 72.14 -3.53 9.26
N LYS A 80 71.78 -3.04 10.45
CA LYS A 80 72.75 -2.46 11.40
C LYS A 80 72.17 -2.22 12.80
N LEU A 81 72.90 -2.78 13.76
CA LEU A 81 73.04 -2.36 15.17
C LEU A 81 71.89 -2.68 16.15
N SER A 82 71.81 -3.95 16.53
CA SER A 82 71.38 -4.35 17.88
C SER A 82 72.33 -3.77 18.92
N ARG A 83 71.92 -2.68 19.56
CA ARG A 83 72.44 -2.24 20.86
C ARG A 83 71.46 -2.76 21.91
N GLY A 84 71.97 -3.58 22.83
CA GLY A 84 71.18 -4.30 23.84
C GLY A 84 70.20 -3.40 24.58
N ALA A 85 68.92 -3.55 24.26
CA ALA A 85 67.82 -3.09 25.10
C ALA A 85 67.45 -4.23 26.08
N PRO A 86 67.08 -3.91 27.33
CA PRO A 86 66.66 -4.90 28.31
C PRO A 86 65.52 -5.74 27.73
N SER A 87 65.63 -7.06 27.90
CA SER A 87 64.63 -8.05 27.47
C SER A 87 63.23 -7.55 27.84
N PRO A 88 62.35 -7.24 26.86
CA PRO A 88 61.01 -6.79 27.16
C PRO A 88 60.33 -7.89 27.99
N ALA A 89 59.73 -7.49 29.11
CA ALA A 89 58.88 -8.37 29.90
C ALA A 89 57.91 -9.09 28.94
N PRO A 90 57.63 -10.40 29.14
CA PRO A 90 56.76 -11.16 28.27
C PRO A 90 55.46 -10.38 28.10
N ALA A 91 55.20 -9.93 26.87
CA ALA A 91 54.01 -9.16 26.55
C ALA A 91 52.81 -9.98 27.02
N GLU A 92 52.04 -9.43 27.97
CA GLU A 92 50.78 -10.03 28.38
C GLU A 92 50.01 -10.41 27.11
N PRO A 93 49.55 -11.68 26.98
CA PRO A 93 48.82 -12.12 25.82
C PRO A 93 47.63 -11.18 25.66
N ALA A 94 47.65 -10.40 24.57
CA ALA A 94 46.60 -9.44 24.29
C ALA A 94 45.27 -10.21 24.30
N GLU A 95 44.45 -9.96 25.33
CA GLU A 95 43.20 -10.69 25.49
C GLU A 95 42.41 -10.59 24.18
N PRO A 96 41.89 -11.72 23.66
CA PRO A 96 41.14 -11.74 22.43
C PRO A 96 39.91 -10.83 22.58
N ARG A 97 40.02 -9.61 22.05
CA ARG A 97 38.95 -8.61 22.14
C ARG A 97 37.77 -9.12 21.35
N ALA A 98 36.69 -9.47 22.04
CA ALA A 98 35.45 -9.90 21.41
C ALA A 98 34.92 -8.78 20.50
N SER A 99 34.84 -9.05 19.20
CA SER A 99 34.26 -8.12 18.23
C SER A 99 32.75 -8.05 18.43
N THR A 100 32.22 -6.84 18.64
CA THR A 100 30.76 -6.59 18.72
C THR A 100 30.11 -6.44 17.35
N LEU A 101 30.90 -6.47 16.27
CA LEU A 101 30.42 -6.27 14.90
C LEU A 101 29.32 -7.26 14.49
N PRO A 102 29.41 -8.57 14.82
CA PRO A 102 28.35 -9.52 14.49
C PRO A 102 27.03 -9.19 15.23
N LEU A 103 27.09 -8.70 16.47
CA LEU A 103 25.89 -8.30 17.22
C LEU A 103 25.18 -7.13 16.53
N GLY A 104 25.93 -6.12 16.09
CA GLY A 104 25.38 -5.01 15.30
C GLY A 104 24.75 -5.50 13.99
N GLY A 105 25.40 -6.45 13.31
CA GLY A 105 24.84 -7.09 12.11
C GLY A 105 23.53 -7.84 12.37
N GLY A 106 23.45 -8.60 13.46
CA GLY A 106 22.23 -9.30 13.87
C GLY A 106 21.07 -8.35 14.19
N LEU A 107 21.34 -7.22 14.86
CA LEU A 107 20.31 -6.21 15.15
C LEU A 107 19.82 -5.50 13.88
N LEU A 108 20.68 -5.26 12.88
CA LEU A 108 20.25 -4.74 11.58
C LEU A 108 19.33 -5.72 10.84
N LEU A 109 19.61 -7.03 10.89
CA LEU A 109 18.69 -8.02 10.32
C LEU A 109 17.35 -8.05 11.04
N LEU A 110 17.37 -7.97 12.36
CA LEU A 110 16.15 -7.90 13.15
C LEU A 110 15.33 -6.65 12.79
N ASN A 111 15.99 -5.50 12.61
CA ASN A 111 15.35 -4.28 12.13
C ASN A 111 14.76 -4.42 10.73
N ALA A 112 15.49 -5.05 9.80
CA ALA A 112 15.02 -5.31 8.45
C ALA A 112 13.75 -6.18 8.47
N VAL A 113 13.72 -7.21 9.32
CA VAL A 113 12.55 -8.05 9.53
C VAL A 113 11.40 -7.22 10.10
N LEU A 114 11.61 -6.46 11.18
CA LEU A 114 10.56 -5.62 11.78
C LEU A 114 9.97 -4.62 10.78
N HIS A 115 10.80 -3.91 10.00
CA HIS A 115 10.30 -3.00 8.96
C HIS A 115 9.56 -3.71 7.82
N LEU A 116 9.95 -4.92 7.47
CA LEU A 116 9.20 -5.74 6.52
C LEU A 116 7.83 -6.13 7.10
N PHE A 117 7.76 -6.45 8.39
CA PHE A 117 6.50 -6.68 9.09
C PHE A 117 5.65 -5.41 9.13
N GLU A 118 6.20 -4.27 9.53
CA GLU A 118 5.49 -2.98 9.51
C GLU A 118 4.91 -2.68 8.12
N PHE A 119 5.69 -2.90 7.06
CA PHE A 119 5.26 -2.74 5.68
C PHE A 119 4.06 -3.63 5.33
N LEU A 120 4.08 -4.90 5.73
CA LEU A 120 3.03 -5.87 5.41
C LEU A 120 1.76 -5.67 6.25
N PHE A 121 1.89 -5.17 7.48
CA PHE A 121 0.79 -5.21 8.45
C PHE A 121 0.29 -3.83 8.89
N LEU A 122 1.05 -2.75 8.74
CA LEU A 122 0.57 -1.40 9.06
C LEU A 122 -0.04 -0.73 7.81
N PRO A 123 -1.29 -0.23 7.90
CA PRO A 123 -1.90 0.48 6.79
C PRO A 123 -1.10 1.74 6.45
N SER A 124 -0.77 1.93 5.18
CA SER A 124 -0.11 3.17 4.75
C SER A 124 -1.02 4.36 5.07
N ILE A 125 -0.52 5.32 5.83
CA ILE A 125 -1.30 6.50 6.23
C ILE A 125 -1.62 7.40 5.02
N SER A 126 -0.85 7.29 3.93
CA SER A 126 -1.10 8.09 2.72
C SER A 126 -2.29 7.57 1.91
N MET A 127 -3.29 8.43 1.74
CA MET A 127 -4.37 8.25 0.76
C MET A 127 -3.92 8.54 -0.68
N ASN A 128 -2.79 9.21 -0.87
CA ASN A 128 -2.24 9.49 -2.19
C ASN A 128 -1.43 8.30 -2.69
N GLU A 129 -1.82 7.77 -3.85
CA GLU A 129 -1.22 6.58 -4.46
C GLU A 129 0.26 6.76 -4.79
N SER A 130 0.68 7.93 -5.26
CA SER A 130 2.10 8.18 -5.62
C SER A 130 2.99 8.24 -4.38
N LEU A 131 2.53 8.94 -3.34
CA LEU A 131 3.24 8.97 -2.05
C LEU A 131 3.27 7.60 -1.39
N ARG A 132 2.20 6.82 -1.50
CA ARG A 132 2.17 5.44 -1.01
C ARG A 132 3.15 4.56 -1.76
N ALA A 133 3.20 4.63 -3.10
CA ALA A 133 4.17 3.89 -3.90
C ALA A 133 5.61 4.26 -3.55
N LEU A 134 5.89 5.54 -3.34
CA LEU A 134 7.20 6.02 -2.92
C LEU A 134 7.56 5.54 -1.50
N GLN A 135 6.61 5.56 -0.56
CA GLN A 135 6.79 5.00 0.79
C GLN A 135 7.08 3.50 0.72
N LEU A 136 6.31 2.74 -0.06
CA LEU A 136 6.48 1.30 -0.25
C LEU A 136 7.89 0.99 -0.81
N ALA A 137 8.30 1.69 -1.86
CA ALA A 137 9.63 1.52 -2.45
C ALA A 137 10.74 1.88 -1.45
N GLY A 138 10.59 2.99 -0.72
CA GLY A 138 11.54 3.43 0.29
C GLY A 138 11.74 2.39 1.41
N THR A 139 10.65 1.81 1.92
CA THR A 139 10.73 0.78 2.97
C THR A 139 11.41 -0.49 2.46
N LEU A 140 11.04 -0.97 1.26
CA LEU A 140 11.67 -2.18 0.68
C LEU A 140 13.17 -1.98 0.41
N VAL A 141 13.57 -0.80 -0.09
CA VAL A 141 14.99 -0.47 -0.25
C VAL A 141 15.70 -0.44 1.10
N GLY A 142 15.08 0.15 2.13
CA GLY A 142 15.61 0.15 3.50
C GLY A 142 15.83 -1.26 4.05
N VAL A 143 14.83 -2.15 3.92
CA VAL A 143 14.90 -3.56 4.30
C VAL A 143 16.04 -4.27 3.57
N GLY A 144 16.17 -4.06 2.26
CA GLY A 144 17.25 -4.65 1.45
C GLY A 144 18.65 -4.19 1.89
N VAL A 145 18.83 -2.89 2.12
CA VAL A 145 20.09 -2.31 2.60
C VAL A 145 20.46 -2.85 3.98
N ASP A 146 19.52 -2.86 4.92
CA ASP A 146 19.75 -3.36 6.28
C ASP A 146 20.07 -4.86 6.27
N THR A 147 19.45 -5.63 5.37
CA THR A 147 19.74 -7.07 5.20
C THR A 147 21.16 -7.31 4.67
N LEU A 148 21.57 -6.58 3.62
CA LEU A 148 22.90 -6.70 3.03
C LEU A 148 24.00 -6.31 4.04
N LEU A 149 23.79 -5.20 4.75
CA LEU A 149 24.69 -4.75 5.80
C LEU A 149 24.74 -5.77 6.95
N GLY A 150 23.58 -6.23 7.43
CA GLY A 150 23.48 -7.20 8.51
C GLY A 150 24.24 -8.49 8.24
N ILE A 151 24.00 -9.12 7.07
CA ILE A 151 24.73 -10.32 6.64
C ILE A 151 26.23 -10.04 6.50
N GLY A 152 26.59 -8.89 5.92
CA GLY A 152 27.98 -8.50 5.74
C GLY A 152 28.74 -8.34 7.07
N LEU A 153 28.13 -7.67 8.04
CA LEU A 153 28.71 -7.47 9.38
C LEU A 153 28.78 -8.77 10.19
N LEU A 154 27.79 -9.66 10.06
CA LEU A 154 27.84 -11.01 10.64
C LEU A 154 29.01 -11.84 10.10
N ARG A 155 29.36 -11.64 8.83
CA ARG A 155 30.54 -12.25 8.18
C ARG A 155 31.86 -11.54 8.51
N GLY A 156 31.85 -10.53 9.40
CA GLY A 156 33.04 -9.79 9.79
C GLY A 156 33.56 -8.80 8.74
N LYS A 157 32.76 -8.42 7.73
CA LYS A 157 33.20 -7.47 6.70
C LYS A 157 33.24 -6.04 7.25
N GLU A 158 34.38 -5.65 7.82
CA GLU A 158 34.56 -4.32 8.42
C GLU A 158 34.40 -3.16 7.42
N GLN A 159 34.64 -3.39 6.13
CA GLN A 159 34.47 -2.39 5.07
C GLN A 159 33.04 -1.83 4.99
N LEU A 160 32.04 -2.61 5.42
CA LEU A 160 30.63 -2.19 5.42
C LEU A 160 30.26 -1.33 6.63
N ARG A 161 31.17 -1.17 7.61
CA ARG A 161 30.93 -0.39 8.84
C ARG A 161 30.57 1.06 8.54
N VAL A 162 31.27 1.70 7.61
CA VAL A 162 31.05 3.10 7.23
C VAL A 162 29.65 3.28 6.61
N LEU A 163 29.23 2.34 5.76
CA LEU A 163 27.92 2.38 5.13
C LEU A 163 26.80 2.15 6.17
N ALA A 164 26.98 1.19 7.09
CA ALA A 164 26.05 0.98 8.19
C ALA A 164 25.94 2.20 9.11
N PHE A 165 27.06 2.84 9.43
CA PHE A 165 27.08 4.08 10.19
C PHE A 165 26.27 5.19 9.50
N LEU A 166 26.55 5.46 8.21
CA LEU A 166 25.84 6.47 7.44
C LEU A 166 24.34 6.19 7.39
N ARG A 167 23.96 4.94 7.12
CA ARG A 167 22.57 4.47 7.08
C ARG A 167 21.83 4.69 8.40
N LEU A 168 22.47 4.39 9.53
CA LEU A 168 21.89 4.58 10.87
C LEU A 168 21.75 6.06 11.23
N VAL A 169 22.77 6.88 10.96
CA VAL A 169 22.72 8.32 11.23
C VAL A 169 21.65 9.01 10.38
N VAL A 170 21.64 8.75 9.07
CA VAL A 170 20.62 9.30 8.18
C VAL A 170 19.22 8.83 8.60
N GLY A 171 19.06 7.54 8.91
CA GLY A 171 17.80 6.99 9.41
C GLY A 171 17.33 7.68 10.68
N LEU A 172 18.22 7.83 11.67
CA LEU A 172 17.95 8.50 12.93
C LEU A 172 17.43 9.93 12.72
N PHE A 173 18.09 10.73 11.88
CA PHE A 173 17.67 12.12 11.64
C PHE A 173 16.38 12.20 10.83
N VAL A 174 16.22 11.37 9.79
CA VAL A 174 15.03 11.41 8.93
C VAL A 174 13.80 10.89 9.67
N PHE A 175 13.87 9.69 10.24
CA PHE A 175 12.73 9.08 10.93
C PHE A 175 12.50 9.74 12.30
N GLY A 176 13.55 9.95 13.08
CA GLY A 176 13.44 10.65 14.37
C GLY A 176 12.93 12.09 14.21
N GLY A 177 13.43 12.83 13.21
CA GLY A 177 12.97 14.18 12.91
C GLY A 177 11.51 14.22 12.45
N MET A 178 11.09 13.28 11.59
CA MET A 178 9.71 13.17 11.13
C MET A 178 8.75 12.84 12.27
N SER A 179 9.11 11.91 13.15
CA SER A 179 8.29 11.53 14.30
C SER A 179 8.23 12.64 15.35
N LEU A 180 9.33 13.35 15.58
CA LEU A 180 9.35 14.52 16.45
C LEU A 180 8.44 15.64 15.90
N TYR A 181 8.47 15.88 14.59
CA TYR A 181 7.60 16.84 13.91
C TYR A 181 6.10 16.47 14.06
N GLN A 182 5.79 15.18 14.06
CA GLN A 182 4.43 14.66 14.31
C GLN A 182 4.07 14.57 15.80
N ALA A 183 4.91 15.08 16.70
CA ALA A 183 4.77 15.00 18.16
C ALA A 183 4.66 13.56 18.72
N GLN A 184 5.25 12.58 18.02
CA GLN A 184 5.33 11.18 18.44
C GLN A 184 6.57 10.94 19.29
N TYR A 185 6.58 11.50 20.51
CA TYR A 185 7.77 11.50 21.38
C TYR A 185 8.25 10.09 21.76
N LEU A 186 7.33 9.17 22.05
CA LEU A 186 7.69 7.79 22.41
C LEU A 186 8.40 7.08 21.25
N PHE A 187 7.86 7.18 20.04
CA PHE A 187 8.47 6.59 18.85
C PHE A 187 9.82 7.24 18.54
N THR A 188 9.94 8.56 18.70
CA THR A 188 11.22 9.27 18.56
C THR A 188 12.26 8.73 19.54
N LEU A 189 11.90 8.51 20.80
CA LEU A 189 12.78 7.94 21.81
C LEU A 189 13.22 6.52 21.42
N VAL A 190 12.28 5.68 20.96
CA VAL A 190 12.58 4.31 20.51
C VAL A 190 13.54 4.29 19.33
N VAL A 191 13.29 5.09 18.30
CA VAL A 191 14.17 5.22 17.12
C VAL A 191 15.56 5.72 17.52
N CYS A 192 15.63 6.71 18.41
CA CYS A 192 16.90 7.23 18.95
C CYS A 192 17.66 6.16 19.74
N ALA A 193 17.01 5.49 20.68
CA ALA A 193 17.62 4.45 21.51
C ALA A 193 18.12 3.27 20.67
N PHE A 194 17.29 2.81 19.72
CA PHE A 194 17.67 1.75 18.79
C PHE A 194 18.86 2.15 17.92
N SER A 195 18.78 3.32 17.25
CA SER A 195 19.83 3.76 16.34
C SER A 195 21.16 3.99 17.05
N CYS A 196 21.16 4.66 18.21
CA CYS A 196 22.36 4.89 19.00
C CYS A 196 22.95 3.58 19.55
N GLY A 197 22.09 2.64 19.98
CA GLY A 197 22.51 1.32 20.44
C GLY A 197 23.23 0.53 19.33
N VAL A 198 22.62 0.43 18.14
CA VAL A 198 23.26 -0.25 17.01
C VAL A 198 24.53 0.48 16.57
N LEU A 199 24.52 1.82 16.54
CA LEU A 199 25.69 2.63 16.18
C LEU A 199 26.89 2.33 17.09
N ALA A 200 26.66 2.29 18.41
CA ALA A 200 27.70 2.00 19.40
C ALA A 200 28.28 0.58 19.23
N LEU A 201 27.45 -0.40 18.85
CA LEU A 201 27.88 -1.77 18.58
C LEU A 201 28.67 -1.88 17.26
N VAL A 202 28.28 -1.12 16.24
CA VAL A 202 28.90 -1.14 14.90
C VAL A 202 30.21 -0.34 14.85
N TRP A 203 30.36 0.72 15.65
CA TRP A 203 31.56 1.58 15.68
C TRP A 203 32.86 0.82 16.04
N GLY A 204 32.73 -0.35 16.69
CA GLY A 204 33.72 -1.42 16.58
C GLY A 204 34.65 -1.61 17.78
N ARG A 205 34.56 -0.80 18.83
CA ARG A 205 35.32 -0.99 20.09
C ARG A 205 34.60 -0.46 21.35
N PRO A 206 33.33 -0.79 21.60
CA PRO A 206 32.73 -0.41 22.88
C PRO A 206 33.42 -1.17 24.02
N SER A 207 33.58 -0.53 25.18
CA SER A 207 33.88 -1.25 26.42
C SER A 207 32.77 -2.28 26.70
N ALA A 208 33.05 -3.35 27.44
CA ALA A 208 32.03 -4.36 27.76
C ALA A 208 30.75 -3.73 28.36
N PHE A 209 30.93 -2.73 29.22
CA PHE A 209 29.84 -1.93 29.78
C PHE A 209 29.04 -1.19 28.70
N LEU A 210 29.71 -0.42 27.83
CA LEU A 210 29.04 0.33 26.77
C LEU A 210 28.35 -0.60 25.77
N GLY A 211 28.95 -1.76 25.46
CA GLY A 211 28.36 -2.78 24.62
C GLY A 211 27.07 -3.35 25.22
N GLY A 212 27.07 -3.61 26.54
CA GLY A 212 25.87 -4.05 27.25
C GLY A 212 24.75 -3.01 27.26
N VAL A 213 25.08 -1.73 27.51
CA VAL A 213 24.11 -0.62 27.46
C VAL A 213 23.54 -0.46 26.05
N ALA A 214 24.41 -0.49 25.04
CA ALA A 214 24.02 -0.35 23.64
C ALA A 214 23.11 -1.49 23.16
N LEU A 215 23.44 -2.74 23.53
CA LEU A 215 22.62 -3.91 23.25
C LEU A 215 21.26 -3.80 23.95
N THR A 216 21.24 -3.40 25.22
CA THR A 216 19.99 -3.23 25.99
C THR A 216 19.09 -2.17 25.35
N ALA A 217 19.65 -1.03 24.95
CA ALA A 217 18.91 0.04 24.27
C ALA A 217 18.30 -0.44 22.94
N ALA A 218 19.07 -1.19 22.14
CA ALA A 218 18.57 -1.76 20.88
C ALA A 218 17.48 -2.81 21.12
N LEU A 219 17.69 -3.74 22.06
CA LEU A 219 16.71 -4.78 22.40
C LEU A 219 15.42 -4.21 23.01
N LEU A 220 15.50 -3.13 23.77
CA LEU A 220 14.33 -2.44 24.29
C LEU A 220 13.50 -1.84 23.15
N GLY A 221 14.14 -1.23 22.16
CA GLY A 221 13.45 -0.73 20.97
C GLY A 221 12.73 -1.84 20.20
N VAL A 222 13.42 -2.96 19.96
CA VAL A 222 12.84 -4.17 19.37
C VAL A 222 11.65 -4.69 20.20
N ALA A 223 11.76 -4.73 21.52
CA ALA A 223 10.71 -5.20 22.39
C ALA A 223 9.43 -4.35 22.30
N VAL A 224 9.57 -3.03 22.20
CA VAL A 224 8.43 -2.12 21.99
C VAL A 224 7.73 -2.43 20.66
N GLU A 225 8.48 -2.64 19.58
CA GLU A 225 7.92 -3.00 18.28
C GLU A 225 7.21 -4.38 18.33
N ILE A 226 7.81 -5.37 18.98
CA ILE A 226 7.17 -6.69 19.17
C ILE A 226 5.86 -6.56 19.94
N VAL A 227 5.82 -5.75 21.01
CA VAL A 227 4.59 -5.52 21.78
C VAL A 227 3.53 -4.85 20.91
N GLY A 228 3.91 -3.83 20.13
CA GLY A 228 3.04 -3.17 19.17
C GLY A 228 2.45 -4.17 18.15
N PHE A 229 3.30 -5.04 17.61
CA PHE A 229 2.91 -6.09 16.69
C PHE A 229 1.96 -7.12 17.32
N VAL A 230 2.25 -7.62 18.53
CA VAL A 230 1.38 -8.59 19.24
C VAL A 230 0.01 -7.96 19.51
N ARG A 231 -0.05 -6.68 19.88
CA ARG A 231 -1.30 -5.92 20.02
C ARG A 231 -2.07 -5.78 18.70
N LEU A 232 -1.35 -5.63 17.59
CA LEU A 232 -1.95 -5.54 16.27
C LEU A 232 -2.51 -6.89 15.82
N ALA A 233 -1.75 -7.96 16.02
CA ALA A 233 -2.10 -9.33 15.67
C ALA A 233 -3.26 -9.87 16.52
N SER A 234 -3.44 -9.38 17.75
CA SER A 234 -4.56 -9.80 18.60
C SER A 234 -5.89 -9.16 18.23
N THR A 235 -5.87 -8.05 17.50
CA THR A 235 -7.08 -7.32 17.09
C THR A 235 -7.49 -7.61 15.66
N HIS A 236 -6.57 -8.11 14.83
CA HIS A 236 -6.83 -8.40 13.41
C HIS A 236 -6.10 -9.65 12.96
N SER A 237 -6.72 -10.43 12.06
CA SER A 237 -6.03 -11.50 11.35
C SER A 237 -4.86 -10.92 10.54
N LEU A 238 -3.65 -11.42 10.81
CA LEU A 238 -2.45 -11.07 10.05
C LEU A 238 -2.62 -11.46 8.58
N GLU A 239 -3.25 -12.59 8.29
CA GLU A 239 -3.51 -13.04 6.93
C GLU A 239 -4.37 -12.02 6.16
N ASP A 240 -5.44 -11.52 6.77
CA ASP A 240 -6.31 -10.51 6.15
C ASP A 240 -5.54 -9.23 5.85
N ARG A 241 -4.69 -8.79 6.77
CA ARG A 241 -3.87 -7.58 6.59
C ARG A 241 -2.84 -7.74 5.48
N ALA A 242 -2.11 -8.85 5.46
CA ALA A 242 -1.16 -9.15 4.38
C ALA A 242 -1.87 -9.20 3.02
N ARG A 243 -3.06 -9.79 2.98
CA ARG A 243 -3.89 -9.85 1.78
C ARG A 243 -4.31 -8.47 1.28
N ILE A 244 -4.75 -7.58 2.18
CA ILE A 244 -5.10 -6.19 1.85
C ILE A 244 -3.86 -5.39 1.43
N ALA A 245 -2.72 -5.59 2.08
CA ALA A 245 -1.47 -4.91 1.71
C ALA A 245 -1.02 -5.28 0.29
N LEU A 246 -1.16 -6.55 -0.09
CA LEU A 246 -0.87 -7.05 -1.44
C LEU A 246 -1.97 -6.70 -2.46
N ARG A 247 -3.17 -6.33 -2.01
CA ARG A 247 -4.32 -5.95 -2.85
C ARG A 247 -4.74 -4.51 -2.56
N PRO A 248 -4.02 -3.53 -3.12
CA PRO A 248 -4.23 -2.12 -2.80
C PRO A 248 -5.61 -1.60 -3.19
N ASP A 249 -6.35 -2.34 -4.03
CA ASP A 249 -7.73 -2.10 -4.44
C ASP A 249 -8.77 -2.39 -3.37
N LEU A 250 -8.43 -3.20 -2.35
CA LEU A 250 -9.32 -3.60 -1.28
C LEU A 250 -9.20 -2.66 -0.06
N GLU A 251 -10.27 -2.58 0.73
CA GLU A 251 -10.36 -1.83 1.98
C GLU A 251 -11.14 -2.56 3.06
N GLY A 252 -10.90 -2.14 4.30
CA GLY A 252 -11.64 -2.60 5.47
C GLY A 252 -11.15 -3.95 6.00
N ASN A 253 -12.01 -4.59 6.79
CA ASN A 253 -11.77 -5.95 7.27
C ASN A 253 -12.47 -6.95 6.34
N ARG A 254 -12.08 -8.22 6.45
CA ARG A 254 -12.84 -9.33 5.88
C ARG A 254 -14.28 -9.26 6.37
N LEU A 255 -15.21 -9.30 5.43
CA LEU A 255 -16.63 -9.33 5.68
C LEU A 255 -17.08 -10.77 5.93
N LEU A 256 -17.89 -10.90 6.96
CA LEU A 256 -18.52 -12.14 7.40
C LEU A 256 -19.98 -12.18 6.92
N ARG A 257 -20.53 -13.38 6.82
CA ARG A 257 -21.90 -13.65 6.35
C ARG A 257 -22.98 -12.94 7.18
N ASP A 258 -22.73 -12.73 8.47
CA ASP A 258 -23.63 -12.02 9.38
C ASP A 258 -23.59 -10.50 9.22
N ASN A 259 -22.61 -9.98 8.45
CA ASN A 259 -22.51 -8.55 8.18
C ASN A 259 -23.60 -8.10 7.21
N ILE A 260 -24.11 -6.90 7.45
CA ILE A 260 -25.03 -6.19 6.56
C ILE A 260 -24.36 -4.89 6.16
N LEU A 261 -24.03 -4.75 4.88
CA LEU A 261 -23.48 -3.51 4.38
C LEU A 261 -24.59 -2.51 4.12
N VAL A 262 -24.43 -1.32 4.67
CA VAL A 262 -25.31 -0.19 4.38
C VAL A 262 -24.62 0.70 3.37
N SER A 263 -25.29 0.99 2.26
CA SER A 263 -24.78 1.96 1.29
C SER A 263 -24.62 3.33 1.95
N PRO A 264 -23.43 3.94 1.92
CA PRO A 264 -23.22 5.25 2.54
C PRO A 264 -23.93 6.37 1.77
N ARG A 265 -24.26 6.16 0.48
CA ARG A 265 -24.89 7.18 -0.38
C ARG A 265 -26.39 7.00 -0.51
N PHE A 266 -26.85 5.76 -0.65
CA PHE A 266 -28.24 5.45 -1.00
C PHE A 266 -29.00 4.73 0.12
N GLY A 267 -28.33 4.33 1.20
CA GLY A 267 -28.96 3.76 2.39
C GLY A 267 -29.51 2.33 2.25
N TYR A 268 -29.46 1.70 1.07
CA TYR A 268 -29.87 0.31 0.93
C TYR A 268 -28.98 -0.62 1.77
N LYS A 269 -29.55 -1.76 2.18
CA LYS A 269 -28.88 -2.80 2.95
C LYS A 269 -28.62 -4.02 2.08
N LEU A 270 -27.37 -4.47 2.08
CA LEU A 270 -26.89 -5.62 1.32
C LEU A 270 -26.31 -6.66 2.29
N PRO A 271 -27.00 -7.78 2.54
CA PRO A 271 -26.42 -8.88 3.31
C PRO A 271 -25.31 -9.54 2.51
N ILE A 272 -24.25 -9.95 3.21
CA ILE A 272 -23.10 -10.60 2.56
C ILE A 272 -23.44 -12.06 2.21
N PRO A 273 -23.11 -12.54 1.00
CA PRO A 273 -23.47 -13.90 0.58
C PRO A 273 -22.80 -15.00 1.42
N SER A 274 -21.49 -14.85 1.66
CA SER A 274 -20.64 -15.83 2.36
C SER A 274 -19.54 -15.12 3.15
N ASP A 275 -18.70 -15.84 3.89
CA ASP A 275 -17.50 -15.21 4.46
C ASP A 275 -16.45 -14.94 3.38
N GLY A 276 -15.50 -14.03 3.63
CA GLY A 276 -14.33 -13.85 2.75
C GLY A 276 -14.43 -12.72 1.73
N TRP A 277 -15.48 -11.91 1.82
CA TRP A 277 -15.65 -10.75 0.95
C TRP A 277 -14.87 -9.55 1.50
N TYR A 278 -14.37 -8.70 0.61
CA TYR A 278 -13.76 -7.41 0.94
C TYR A 278 -14.40 -6.34 0.09
N ARG A 279 -14.44 -5.11 0.60
CA ARG A 279 -14.91 -3.96 -0.15
C ARG A 279 -13.77 -3.39 -0.99
N HIS A 280 -14.08 -2.90 -2.19
CA HIS A 280 -13.14 -2.09 -2.97
C HIS A 280 -13.14 -0.63 -2.51
N LYS A 281 -11.94 -0.02 -2.54
CA LYS A 281 -11.77 1.41 -2.27
C LYS A 281 -12.58 2.25 -3.23
N ALA A 282 -13.39 3.18 -2.70
CA ALA A 282 -14.27 4.04 -3.49
C ALA A 282 -13.57 4.78 -4.67
N ALA A 283 -12.29 5.14 -4.52
CA ALA A 283 -11.51 5.81 -5.57
C ALA A 283 -11.12 4.88 -6.73
N LEU A 284 -11.06 3.57 -6.48
CA LEU A 284 -10.78 2.52 -7.46
C LEU A 284 -12.05 1.75 -7.84
N SER A 285 -13.17 2.04 -7.16
CA SER A 285 -14.50 1.50 -7.42
C SER A 285 -15.07 2.05 -8.73
N ALA A 286 -14.56 1.45 -9.80
CA ALA A 286 -15.19 1.14 -11.08
C ALA A 286 -14.92 2.05 -12.30
N PRO A 287 -14.82 1.43 -13.49
CA PRO A 287 -14.82 2.08 -14.80
C PRO A 287 -16.17 2.73 -15.18
N GLU A 288 -17.21 2.59 -14.35
CA GLU A 288 -18.54 3.14 -14.60
C GLU A 288 -18.91 4.18 -13.53
N PRO A 289 -19.42 5.36 -13.92
CA PRO A 289 -19.73 6.47 -12.99
C PRO A 289 -20.85 6.19 -11.98
N HIS A 290 -21.53 5.03 -12.10
CA HIS A 290 -22.73 4.69 -11.34
C HIS A 290 -22.53 3.57 -10.31
N VAL A 291 -21.32 3.05 -10.13
CA VAL A 291 -21.08 2.00 -9.13
C VAL A 291 -21.01 2.62 -7.73
N ASP A 292 -21.89 2.15 -6.85
CA ASP A 292 -21.94 2.58 -5.46
C ASP A 292 -21.13 1.65 -4.55
N MET A 293 -21.21 0.34 -4.81
CA MET A 293 -20.54 -0.68 -4.01
C MET A 293 -19.94 -1.75 -4.90
N TRP A 294 -18.72 -2.16 -4.60
CA TRP A 294 -18.06 -3.29 -5.24
C TRP A 294 -17.37 -4.12 -4.16
N LEU A 295 -17.75 -5.38 -4.08
CA LEU A 295 -17.15 -6.40 -3.22
C LEU A 295 -16.41 -7.43 -4.07
N SER A 296 -15.31 -7.94 -3.56
CA SER A 296 -14.61 -9.08 -4.15
C SER A 296 -14.26 -10.14 -3.11
N HIS A 297 -14.29 -11.38 -3.55
CA HIS A 297 -13.80 -12.53 -2.82
C HIS A 297 -12.48 -12.98 -3.45
N PRO A 298 -11.31 -12.56 -2.91
CA PRO A 298 -10.02 -12.72 -3.56
C PRO A 298 -9.63 -14.19 -3.78
N ASP A 299 -9.99 -15.09 -2.87
CA ASP A 299 -9.57 -16.51 -2.95
C ASP A 299 -10.18 -17.26 -4.12
N VAL A 300 -11.40 -16.88 -4.53
CA VAL A 300 -12.15 -17.59 -5.57
C VAL A 300 -12.57 -16.68 -6.72
N ASN A 301 -12.02 -15.47 -6.78
CA ASN A 301 -12.32 -14.45 -7.79
C ASN A 301 -13.82 -14.13 -7.94
N GLY A 302 -14.57 -14.22 -6.85
CA GLY A 302 -15.96 -13.79 -6.78
C GLY A 302 -16.06 -12.27 -6.76
N ASN A 303 -17.08 -11.71 -7.40
CA ASN A 303 -17.33 -10.27 -7.41
C ASN A 303 -18.82 -10.00 -7.27
N LEU A 304 -19.15 -8.93 -6.56
CA LEU A 304 -20.51 -8.43 -6.40
C LEU A 304 -20.47 -6.92 -6.52
N MET A 305 -21.23 -6.39 -7.47
CA MET A 305 -21.30 -4.96 -7.77
C MET A 305 -22.72 -4.47 -7.63
N VAL A 306 -22.89 -3.30 -7.02
CA VAL A 306 -24.16 -2.57 -6.97
C VAL A 306 -23.97 -1.24 -7.69
N ALA A 307 -24.64 -1.08 -8.81
CA ALA A 307 -24.75 0.19 -9.52
C ALA A 307 -26.10 0.82 -9.24
N VAL A 308 -26.11 2.14 -9.03
CA VAL A 308 -27.32 2.90 -8.74
C VAL A 308 -27.43 4.03 -9.75
N ARG A 309 -28.58 4.13 -10.42
CA ARG A 309 -28.93 5.25 -11.28
C ARG A 309 -30.31 5.78 -10.95
N GLU A 310 -30.58 7.00 -11.35
CA GLU A 310 -31.93 7.57 -11.24
C GLU A 310 -32.90 6.79 -12.13
N TRP A 311 -34.11 6.59 -11.62
CA TRP A 311 -35.18 5.94 -12.36
C TRP A 311 -35.69 6.88 -13.45
N ASN A 312 -35.70 6.41 -14.70
CA ASN A 312 -36.22 7.15 -15.83
C ASN A 312 -37.72 6.81 -16.06
N PRO A 313 -38.66 7.75 -15.90
CA PRO A 313 -40.09 7.56 -16.20
C PRO A 313 -40.36 7.03 -17.63
N ALA A 314 -39.51 7.35 -18.60
CA ALA A 314 -39.66 6.85 -19.97
C ALA A 314 -39.29 5.37 -20.11
N GLU A 315 -38.43 4.85 -19.24
CA GLU A 315 -38.14 3.41 -19.10
C GLU A 315 -39.15 2.74 -18.12
N ALA A 316 -40.09 3.52 -17.55
CA ALA A 316 -40.78 3.13 -16.35
C ALA A 316 -42.00 2.23 -16.50
N ALA A 317 -42.44 2.01 -17.73
CA ALA A 317 -43.54 1.08 -17.98
C ALA A 317 -43.13 -0.36 -17.63
N ASP A 318 -41.83 -0.70 -17.76
CA ASP A 318 -41.40 -2.09 -17.67
C ASP A 318 -40.01 -2.29 -17.07
N LEU A 319 -39.92 -2.94 -15.91
CA LEU A 319 -38.64 -3.38 -15.36
C LEU A 319 -37.93 -4.40 -16.25
N LEU A 320 -38.68 -5.11 -17.10
CA LEU A 320 -38.10 -5.99 -18.10
C LEU A 320 -37.27 -5.21 -19.10
N GLN A 321 -37.72 -4.01 -19.50
CA GLN A 321 -36.92 -3.14 -20.36
C GLN A 321 -35.62 -2.72 -19.67
N ALA A 322 -35.67 -2.36 -18.39
CA ALA A 322 -34.47 -2.02 -17.61
C ALA A 322 -33.51 -3.21 -17.47
N ARG A 323 -34.05 -4.43 -17.27
CA ARG A 323 -33.29 -5.70 -17.31
C ARG A 323 -32.65 -5.93 -18.67
N ASP A 324 -33.38 -5.71 -19.75
CA ASP A 324 -32.90 -5.96 -21.11
C ASP A 324 -31.82 -4.96 -21.54
N VAL A 325 -31.91 -3.71 -21.07
CA VAL A 325 -30.80 -2.73 -21.18
C VAL A 325 -29.58 -3.21 -20.40
N ALA A 326 -29.76 -3.64 -19.15
CA ALA A 326 -28.66 -4.14 -18.33
C ALA A 326 -28.02 -5.42 -18.92
N LEU A 327 -28.82 -6.29 -19.53
CA LEU A 327 -28.36 -7.47 -20.26
C LEU A 327 -27.60 -7.10 -21.54
N ARG A 328 -28.05 -6.07 -22.26
CA ARG A 328 -27.34 -5.52 -23.42
C ARG A 328 -25.97 -4.97 -23.02
N ASP A 329 -25.90 -4.21 -21.92
CA ASP A 329 -24.64 -3.70 -21.37
C ASP A 329 -23.71 -4.84 -20.93
N LEU A 330 -24.27 -5.91 -20.36
CA LEU A 330 -23.51 -7.10 -19.98
C LEU A 330 -22.93 -7.80 -21.22
N ARG A 331 -23.75 -8.00 -22.27
CA ARG A 331 -23.30 -8.59 -23.54
C ARG A 331 -22.30 -7.72 -24.29
N ALA A 332 -22.41 -6.39 -24.19
CA ALA A 332 -21.41 -5.50 -24.77
C ALA A 332 -20.02 -5.69 -24.14
N ARG A 333 -19.96 -6.04 -22.84
CA ARG A 333 -18.72 -6.35 -22.12
C ARG A 333 -18.28 -7.81 -22.24
N HIS A 334 -19.25 -8.71 -22.42
CA HIS A 334 -19.07 -10.15 -22.54
C HIS A 334 -19.86 -10.66 -23.76
N PRO A 335 -19.32 -10.53 -24.98
CA PRO A 335 -20.06 -10.85 -26.22
C PRO A 335 -20.52 -12.30 -26.32
N ASP A 336 -19.86 -13.20 -25.62
CA ASP A 336 -20.17 -14.63 -25.53
C ASP A 336 -21.16 -14.98 -24.41
N PHE A 337 -21.75 -13.97 -23.75
CA PHE A 337 -22.67 -14.20 -22.65
C PHE A 337 -23.98 -14.88 -23.11
N GLN A 338 -24.23 -16.08 -22.59
CA GLN A 338 -25.40 -16.91 -22.83
C GLN A 338 -26.30 -16.94 -21.60
N VAL A 339 -27.58 -16.61 -21.78
CA VAL A 339 -28.58 -16.64 -20.71
C VAL A 339 -28.99 -18.08 -20.45
N THR A 340 -28.93 -18.51 -19.19
CA THR A 340 -29.36 -19.85 -18.75
C THR A 340 -30.70 -19.82 -18.04
N GLY A 341 -31.06 -18.68 -17.44
CA GLY A 341 -32.30 -18.55 -16.70
C GLY A 341 -32.74 -17.11 -16.59
N THR A 342 -34.05 -16.92 -16.55
CA THR A 342 -34.69 -15.66 -16.17
C THR A 342 -35.69 -15.98 -15.07
N SER A 343 -35.79 -15.09 -14.09
CA SER A 343 -36.83 -15.18 -13.08
C SER A 343 -37.45 -13.81 -12.85
N GLU A 344 -38.77 -13.78 -12.89
CA GLU A 344 -39.57 -12.62 -12.57
C GLU A 344 -40.28 -12.94 -11.26
N GLY A 345 -39.91 -12.20 -10.21
CA GLY A 345 -40.40 -12.45 -8.86
C GLY A 345 -41.02 -11.19 -8.30
N ALA A 346 -42.17 -11.33 -7.65
CA ALA A 346 -42.53 -10.42 -6.57
C ALA A 346 -41.72 -10.85 -5.34
N MET A 347 -40.90 -9.96 -4.78
CA MET A 347 -40.27 -10.23 -3.49
C MET A 347 -41.38 -10.40 -2.43
N PRO A 348 -41.37 -11.46 -1.60
CA PRO A 348 -42.37 -11.64 -0.56
C PRO A 348 -42.40 -10.42 0.36
N GLY A 349 -43.52 -9.69 0.38
CA GLY A 349 -43.71 -8.50 1.23
C GLY A 349 -43.22 -7.17 0.65
N ASN A 350 -42.71 -7.11 -0.59
CA ASN A 350 -42.30 -5.85 -1.21
C ASN A 350 -42.98 -5.65 -2.58
N LYS A 351 -43.60 -4.48 -2.80
CA LYS A 351 -44.22 -4.09 -4.09
C LYS A 351 -43.18 -3.80 -5.17
N SER A 352 -41.89 -3.84 -4.84
CA SER A 352 -40.80 -3.74 -5.81
C SER A 352 -40.81 -4.97 -6.71
N ARG A 353 -41.13 -4.75 -7.99
CA ARG A 353 -40.93 -5.74 -9.04
C ARG A 353 -39.42 -6.04 -9.13
N LEU A 354 -39.07 -7.32 -9.27
CA LEU A 354 -37.70 -7.80 -9.40
C LEU A 354 -37.60 -8.59 -10.71
N ALA A 355 -36.56 -8.30 -11.49
CA ALA A 355 -36.23 -9.08 -12.67
C ALA A 355 -34.77 -9.52 -12.60
N THR A 356 -34.56 -10.84 -12.68
CA THR A 356 -33.24 -11.48 -12.56
C THR A 356 -32.92 -12.28 -13.82
N VAL A 357 -31.64 -12.26 -14.21
CA VAL A 357 -31.07 -13.04 -15.30
C VAL A 357 -29.84 -13.76 -14.79
N SER A 358 -29.73 -15.05 -15.08
CA SER A 358 -28.51 -15.84 -14.88
C SER A 358 -27.96 -16.31 -16.22
N GLY A 359 -26.64 -16.49 -16.28
CA GLY A 359 -25.99 -16.97 -17.49
C GLY A 359 -24.50 -17.24 -17.31
N HIS A 360 -23.87 -17.65 -18.41
CA HIS A 360 -22.44 -17.90 -18.49
C HIS A 360 -21.80 -17.01 -19.55
N GLY A 361 -20.55 -16.63 -19.37
CA GLY A 361 -19.74 -15.94 -20.37
C GLY A 361 -18.26 -16.05 -20.02
N THR A 362 -17.37 -15.43 -20.79
CA THR A 362 -15.94 -15.45 -20.49
C THR A 362 -15.41 -14.10 -20.02
N ARG A 363 -14.40 -14.15 -19.15
CA ARG A 363 -13.61 -12.99 -18.74
C ARG A 363 -12.14 -13.36 -18.76
N GLY A 364 -11.37 -12.69 -19.61
CA GLY A 364 -9.96 -13.03 -19.83
C GLY A 364 -9.77 -14.49 -20.28
N GLY A 365 -10.66 -14.99 -21.15
CA GLY A 365 -10.63 -16.36 -21.67
C GLY A 365 -11.07 -17.46 -20.69
N LYS A 366 -11.49 -17.12 -19.46
CA LYS A 366 -11.95 -18.09 -18.46
C LYS A 366 -13.48 -18.06 -18.33
N PRO A 367 -14.15 -19.21 -18.10
CA PRO A 367 -15.60 -19.27 -17.96
C PRO A 367 -16.04 -18.74 -16.60
N PHE A 368 -17.04 -17.86 -16.62
CA PHE A 368 -17.68 -17.27 -15.45
C PHE A 368 -19.19 -17.50 -15.52
N GLN A 369 -19.79 -17.65 -14.34
CA GLN A 369 -21.23 -17.56 -14.16
C GLN A 369 -21.58 -16.16 -13.64
N PHE A 370 -22.68 -15.61 -14.14
CA PHE A 370 -23.19 -14.29 -13.77
C PHE A 370 -24.64 -14.42 -13.30
N GLU A 371 -24.98 -13.61 -12.30
CA GLU A 371 -26.36 -13.30 -11.93
C GLU A 371 -26.51 -11.78 -11.91
N LEU A 372 -27.51 -11.28 -12.64
CA LEU A 372 -27.85 -9.88 -12.74
C LEU A 372 -29.28 -9.69 -12.26
N SER A 373 -29.49 -8.77 -11.33
CA SER A 373 -30.81 -8.40 -10.87
C SER A 373 -31.01 -6.89 -10.86
N VAL A 374 -32.23 -6.47 -11.19
CA VAL A 374 -32.62 -5.07 -11.25
C VAL A 374 -33.77 -4.80 -10.27
N TYR A 375 -33.62 -3.76 -9.45
CA TYR A 375 -34.57 -3.32 -8.42
C TYR A 375 -35.00 -1.89 -8.67
N LYS A 376 -36.30 -1.63 -8.60
CA LYS A 376 -36.80 -0.27 -8.42
C LYS A 376 -37.02 0.02 -6.94
N THR A 377 -36.35 1.04 -6.43
CA THR A 377 -36.48 1.52 -5.05
C THR A 377 -36.75 3.02 -5.06
N GLY A 378 -37.99 3.43 -4.80
CA GLY A 378 -38.39 4.83 -4.92
C GLY A 378 -38.15 5.37 -6.34
N ASN A 379 -37.34 6.42 -6.45
CA ASN A 379 -36.89 7.01 -7.73
C ASN A 379 -35.50 6.53 -8.18
N GLN A 380 -35.05 5.37 -7.70
CA GLN A 380 -33.76 4.79 -8.05
C GLN A 380 -33.92 3.42 -8.69
N LEU A 381 -33.04 3.13 -9.64
CA LEU A 381 -32.83 1.81 -10.19
C LEU A 381 -31.50 1.25 -9.68
N LEU A 382 -31.56 0.14 -8.96
CA LEU A 382 -30.37 -0.57 -8.51
C LEU A 382 -30.15 -1.76 -9.45
N ARG A 383 -28.94 -1.87 -9.99
CA ARG A 383 -28.48 -3.03 -10.74
C ARG A 383 -27.44 -3.74 -9.89
N VAL A 384 -27.75 -4.95 -9.45
CA VAL A 384 -26.83 -5.81 -8.71
C VAL A 384 -26.30 -6.87 -9.67
N THR A 385 -24.99 -7.00 -9.77
CA THR A 385 -24.33 -7.98 -10.64
C THR A 385 -23.35 -8.79 -9.80
N ALA A 386 -23.59 -10.09 -9.70
CA ALA A 386 -22.70 -11.05 -9.07
C ALA A 386 -22.06 -11.92 -10.16
N PHE A 387 -20.77 -12.20 -10.06
CA PHE A 387 -20.10 -13.11 -10.98
C PHE A 387 -18.87 -13.78 -10.34
N ALA A 388 -18.64 -15.03 -10.71
CA ALA A 388 -17.52 -15.84 -10.24
C ALA A 388 -17.20 -16.97 -11.26
N PRO A 389 -16.04 -17.63 -11.18
CA PRO A 389 -15.79 -18.85 -11.94
C PRO A 389 -16.90 -19.89 -11.71
N VAL A 390 -17.27 -20.64 -12.75
CA VAL A 390 -18.44 -21.55 -12.71
C VAL A 390 -18.36 -22.55 -11.53
N GLY A 391 -17.18 -23.11 -11.28
CA GLY A 391 -16.99 -24.12 -10.22
C GLY A 391 -17.11 -23.62 -8.77
N VAL A 392 -17.17 -22.30 -8.55
CA VAL A 392 -17.22 -21.71 -7.19
C VAL A 392 -18.44 -20.80 -6.99
N PHE A 393 -19.25 -20.56 -8.02
CA PHE A 393 -20.38 -19.63 -7.96
C PHE A 393 -21.42 -20.05 -6.93
N GLU A 394 -21.78 -21.35 -6.89
CA GLU A 394 -22.74 -21.88 -5.92
C GLU A 394 -22.18 -21.89 -4.49
N SER A 395 -20.90 -22.25 -4.31
CA SER A 395 -20.26 -22.28 -2.99
C SER A 395 -20.19 -20.91 -2.31
N LEU A 396 -20.22 -19.84 -3.09
CA LEU A 396 -20.28 -18.47 -2.59
C LEU A 396 -21.70 -18.03 -2.19
N GLU A 397 -22.69 -18.92 -2.31
CA GLU A 397 -24.11 -18.60 -2.13
C GLU A 397 -24.56 -17.39 -2.98
N LEU A 398 -23.89 -17.18 -4.12
CA LEU A 398 -24.26 -16.14 -5.08
C LEU A 398 -25.63 -16.35 -5.72
N PRO A 399 -26.16 -17.58 -5.91
CA PRO A 399 -27.53 -17.76 -6.36
C PRO A 399 -28.50 -17.00 -5.46
N ARG A 400 -29.24 -16.06 -6.03
CA ARG A 400 -30.20 -15.19 -5.33
C ARG A 400 -29.56 -14.26 -4.29
N SER A 401 -28.24 -14.14 -4.24
CA SER A 401 -27.59 -13.12 -3.40
C SER A 401 -27.99 -11.72 -3.83
N THR A 402 -28.15 -11.53 -5.14
CA THR A 402 -28.54 -10.25 -5.72
C THR A 402 -29.93 -9.83 -5.23
N THR A 403 -30.83 -10.80 -4.97
CA THR A 403 -32.23 -10.60 -4.54
C THR A 403 -32.42 -10.29 -3.07
N LYS A 404 -31.37 -10.31 -2.26
CA LYS A 404 -31.48 -10.06 -0.81
C LYS A 404 -31.33 -8.57 -0.43
N LEU A 405 -31.22 -7.68 -1.41
CA LEU A 405 -31.11 -6.24 -1.17
C LEU A 405 -32.40 -5.70 -0.54
N ARG A 406 -32.27 -4.98 0.59
CA ARG A 406 -33.39 -4.36 1.30
C ARG A 406 -33.30 -2.84 1.17
N SER A 407 -34.36 -2.20 0.67
CA SER A 407 -34.50 -0.75 0.77
C SER A 407 -34.77 -0.35 2.22
N ASN A 408 -34.28 0.82 2.62
CA ASN A 408 -34.71 1.43 3.89
C ASN A 408 -36.17 1.87 3.83
#